data_AF-A0A3A6MI22-F1
#
_entry.id   AF-A0A3A6MI22-F1
#
_cell.length_a   1.000
_cell.length_b   1.000
_cell.length_c   1.000
_cell.angle_alpha   90.00
_cell.angle_beta   90.00
_cell.angle_gamma   90.00
#
_symmetry.space_group_name_H-M   'P 1'
#
loop_
_entity.id
_entity.type
_entity.pdbx_description
1 polymer ?
#
loop_
_entity_poly.entity_id
_entity_poly.type
_entity_poly.pdbx_seq_one_letter_code
_entity_poly.pdbx_strand_id
1 'polypeptide(L)'
;MKKITIILLGFIALLAVSCDKDDHLAPDKSKYVYDIPQTDLPVDAIVGAYYTNITSSSSWLKSGNKIYAGTPLLGEYLSTTSGVLQQQLAWADEAALDFLIVTWDAASADNTLITNFKSVRTATNAKVRLVINYNTKHLKVSNDKPLQEEENLNKMINDFTNTLVPLFNDEAYYKMNGRPVILITPSNLSSSALKSIDYSLVIPALKKAVSELGYDLYTIGEFTTGWVAPVNYEEHQIASFDGVTVNDWSTNMYDRYYAFFSFVDLNWANWKTTIAKWNTDFVPCIFPSYNDRINSTSSYKYTFGQDGETADYINFCNVAKRNIGSKNIVLVNSWNNYQKGTNLEPTEENKSEFLKITRNQFKK
;
A
#
# COMPACT_ATOMS: atom_id res chain seq x y z
N MET A 1 -40.89 -40.35 -71.75
CA MET A 1 -39.52 -39.81 -71.83
C MET A 1 -39.44 -38.51 -71.02
N LYS A 2 -38.46 -38.43 -70.11
CA LYS A 2 -38.08 -37.30 -69.21
C LYS A 2 -39.07 -36.98 -68.08
N LYS A 3 -38.72 -36.72 -66.82
CA LYS A 3 -37.58 -36.97 -65.90
C LYS A 3 -38.21 -36.66 -64.53
N ILE A 4 -38.23 -37.57 -63.55
CA ILE A 4 -38.63 -37.23 -62.17
C ILE A 4 -37.51 -37.69 -61.23
N THR A 5 -36.77 -36.71 -60.73
CA THR A 5 -35.68 -36.84 -59.77
C THR A 5 -36.23 -36.65 -58.36
N ILE A 6 -36.44 -37.77 -57.67
CA ILE A 6 -35.91 -38.13 -56.34
C ILE A 6 -35.29 -37.00 -55.48
N ILE A 7 -35.87 -36.89 -54.26
CA ILE A 7 -35.25 -36.57 -52.94
C ILE A 7 -34.64 -35.17 -52.73
N LEU A 8 -35.29 -34.34 -51.92
CA LEU A 8 -34.77 -33.82 -50.63
C LEU A 8 -35.86 -32.96 -49.95
N LEU A 9 -36.70 -33.57 -49.10
CA LEU A 9 -37.69 -32.86 -48.27
C LEU A 9 -37.66 -33.38 -46.82
N GLY A 10 -36.44 -33.66 -46.35
CA GLY A 10 -36.14 -33.84 -44.93
C GLY A 10 -35.36 -32.62 -44.45
N PHE A 11 -35.76 -32.05 -43.31
CA PHE A 11 -35.08 -30.96 -42.58
C PHE A 11 -35.32 -29.51 -43.02
N ILE A 12 -36.58 -29.11 -43.23
CA ILE A 12 -36.97 -27.69 -43.11
C ILE A 12 -38.19 -27.58 -42.19
N ALA A 13 -38.04 -27.95 -40.92
CA ALA A 13 -39.07 -27.72 -39.89
C ALA A 13 -38.53 -27.71 -38.45
N LEU A 14 -37.22 -27.53 -38.23
CA LEU A 14 -36.60 -27.59 -36.90
C LEU A 14 -35.51 -26.51 -36.65
N LEU A 15 -35.54 -25.40 -37.39
CA LEU A 15 -34.59 -24.28 -37.21
C LEU A 15 -35.21 -23.02 -36.61
N ALA A 16 -36.43 -23.09 -36.06
CA ALA A 16 -37.11 -21.93 -35.48
C ALA A 16 -37.21 -21.94 -33.94
N VAL A 17 -36.45 -22.81 -33.25
CA VAL A 17 -36.36 -22.80 -31.78
C VAL A 17 -34.93 -23.15 -31.36
N SER A 18 -33.99 -22.23 -31.59
CA SER A 18 -32.77 -22.09 -30.78
C SER A 18 -31.99 -20.89 -31.30
N CYS A 19 -32.39 -19.72 -30.84
CA CYS A 19 -31.56 -18.53 -30.77
C CYS A 19 -32.10 -17.75 -29.57
N ASP A 20 -31.90 -18.28 -28.37
CA ASP A 20 -31.71 -17.37 -27.25
C ASP A 20 -30.46 -16.58 -27.62
N LYS A 21 -30.68 -15.32 -27.97
CA LYS A 21 -29.61 -14.32 -27.96
C LYS A 21 -29.24 -14.15 -26.51
N ASP A 22 -28.49 -15.09 -25.97
CA ASP A 22 -27.61 -14.79 -24.85
C ASP A 22 -26.54 -13.88 -25.43
N ASP A 23 -26.93 -12.63 -25.43
CA ASP A 23 -26.17 -11.47 -25.74
C ASP A 23 -24.89 -11.54 -24.88
N HIS A 24 -23.79 -11.96 -25.50
CA HIS A 24 -22.43 -11.63 -25.06
C HIS A 24 -22.20 -10.11 -25.15
N LEU A 25 -23.16 -9.32 -24.67
CA LEU A 25 -23.01 -7.90 -24.47
C LEU A 25 -21.89 -7.71 -23.44
N ALA A 26 -21.09 -6.66 -23.66
CA ALA A 26 -20.16 -6.21 -22.66
C ALA A 26 -20.90 -6.06 -21.32
N PRO A 27 -20.26 -6.42 -20.19
CA PRO A 27 -20.84 -6.21 -18.88
C PRO A 27 -21.45 -4.81 -18.78
N ASP A 28 -22.63 -4.69 -18.18
CA ASP A 28 -23.32 -3.41 -18.06
C ASP A 28 -22.45 -2.40 -17.29
N LYS A 29 -21.86 -1.45 -18.02
CA LYS A 29 -20.91 -0.46 -17.52
C LYS A 29 -21.45 0.34 -16.34
N SER A 30 -22.76 0.59 -16.31
CA SER A 30 -23.40 1.33 -15.23
C SER A 30 -23.29 0.62 -13.86
N LYS A 31 -23.02 -0.68 -13.85
CA LYS A 31 -22.86 -1.48 -12.63
C LYS A 31 -21.48 -1.35 -11.97
N TYR A 32 -20.46 -0.89 -12.70
CA TYR A 32 -19.07 -0.87 -12.20
C TYR A 32 -18.31 0.42 -12.50
N VAL A 33 -18.91 1.36 -13.22
CA VAL A 33 -18.41 2.73 -13.37
C VAL A 33 -19.49 3.67 -12.87
N TYR A 34 -19.23 4.35 -11.76
CA TYR A 34 -20.21 5.18 -11.08
C TYR A 34 -19.53 6.31 -10.31
N ASP A 35 -20.30 7.39 -10.11
CA ASP A 35 -19.89 8.49 -9.25
C ASP A 35 -19.88 8.03 -7.81
N ILE A 36 -18.73 8.20 -7.15
CA ILE A 36 -18.52 7.74 -5.79
C ILE A 36 -19.04 8.81 -4.83
N PRO A 37 -20.07 8.53 -4.01
CA PRO A 37 -20.60 9.52 -3.09
C PRO A 37 -19.53 10.05 -2.15
N GLN A 38 -19.51 11.36 -1.95
CA GLN A 38 -18.61 11.97 -0.98
C GLN A 38 -18.92 11.44 0.43
N THR A 39 -17.87 11.09 1.16
CA THR A 39 -17.97 10.50 2.49
C THR A 39 -17.19 11.35 3.47
N ASP A 40 -17.87 11.81 4.52
CA ASP A 40 -17.24 12.48 5.64
C ASP A 40 -16.90 11.46 6.72
N LEU A 41 -15.71 11.59 7.31
CA LEU A 41 -15.35 10.78 8.46
C LEU A 41 -16.00 11.36 9.72
N PRO A 42 -16.48 10.54 10.66
CA PRO A 42 -17.07 11.04 11.90
C PRO A 42 -16.01 11.62 12.86
N VAL A 43 -14.77 11.14 12.76
CA VAL A 43 -13.60 11.55 13.54
C VAL A 43 -12.37 11.58 12.63
N ASP A 44 -11.28 12.19 13.08
CA ASP A 44 -10.00 12.17 12.37
C ASP A 44 -9.54 10.75 12.07
N ALA A 45 -9.07 10.51 10.85
CA ALA A 45 -8.35 9.28 10.53
C ALA A 45 -6.91 9.36 11.04
N ILE A 46 -6.33 8.22 11.41
CA ILE A 46 -4.89 8.04 11.61
C ILE A 46 -4.25 7.92 10.22
N VAL A 47 -3.32 8.81 9.87
CA VAL A 47 -2.71 8.87 8.54
C VAL A 47 -1.21 8.60 8.61
N GLY A 48 -0.76 7.56 7.93
CA GLY A 48 0.65 7.21 7.78
C GLY A 48 1.13 7.40 6.34
N ALA A 49 2.42 7.69 6.12
CA ALA A 49 2.99 7.71 4.77
C ALA A 49 4.31 6.92 4.64
N TYR A 50 4.46 6.16 3.56
CA TYR A 50 5.68 5.39 3.29
C TYR A 50 6.86 6.30 2.97
N TYR A 51 7.95 6.17 3.72
CA TYR A 51 9.17 6.95 3.54
C TYR A 51 10.24 6.11 2.83
N THR A 52 10.76 6.65 1.72
CA THR A 52 11.88 6.06 0.98
C THR A 52 13.20 6.65 1.49
N ASN A 53 14.08 5.79 2.00
CA ASN A 53 15.43 6.19 2.39
C ASN A 53 16.31 6.39 1.15
N ILE A 54 16.54 7.65 0.77
CA ILE A 54 17.38 8.01 -0.37
C ILE A 54 18.84 8.08 0.08
N THR A 55 19.60 7.03 -0.22
CA THR A 55 20.99 6.86 0.25
C THR A 55 22.04 7.10 -0.84
N SER A 56 21.62 7.31 -2.09
CA SER A 56 22.53 7.48 -3.23
C SER A 56 21.94 8.45 -4.26
N SER A 57 22.80 9.20 -4.94
CA SER A 57 22.41 10.04 -6.09
C SER A 57 21.86 9.22 -7.26
N SER A 58 22.13 7.90 -7.29
CA SER A 58 21.55 6.97 -8.26
C SER A 58 20.03 6.83 -8.14
N SER A 59 19.43 7.31 -7.05
CA SER A 59 17.96 7.40 -6.93
C SER A 59 17.37 8.49 -7.83
N TRP A 60 18.17 9.51 -8.18
CA TRP A 60 17.76 10.63 -9.02
C TRP A 60 18.19 10.46 -10.48
N LEU A 61 19.37 9.88 -10.71
CA LEU A 61 19.96 9.76 -12.03
C LEU A 61 20.37 8.32 -12.37
N LYS A 62 20.06 7.89 -13.60
CA LYS A 62 20.60 6.65 -14.20
C LYS A 62 21.26 6.97 -15.53
N SER A 63 22.57 6.71 -15.62
CA SER A 63 23.38 7.01 -16.80
C SER A 63 23.26 8.47 -17.25
N GLY A 64 23.22 9.41 -16.29
CA GLY A 64 23.09 10.85 -16.54
C GLY A 64 21.66 11.34 -16.83
N ASN A 65 20.67 10.43 -16.94
CA ASN A 65 19.28 10.79 -17.17
C ASN A 65 18.47 10.79 -15.87
N LYS A 66 17.58 11.78 -15.72
CA LYS A 66 16.57 11.84 -14.66
C LYS A 66 15.66 10.61 -14.71
N ILE A 67 15.46 9.95 -13.57
CA ILE A 67 14.63 8.75 -13.41
C ILE A 67 13.47 8.94 -12.43
N TYR A 68 13.03 10.17 -12.22
CA TYR A 68 12.00 10.51 -11.23
C TYR A 68 10.94 11.43 -11.81
N ALA A 69 9.71 11.30 -11.33
CA ALA A 69 8.57 12.14 -11.69
C ALA A 69 8.33 13.24 -10.67
N GLY A 70 7.85 14.40 -11.13
CA GLY A 70 7.85 15.63 -10.36
C GLY A 70 9.25 16.21 -10.15
N THR A 71 9.32 17.45 -9.69
CA THR A 71 10.57 18.13 -9.38
C THR A 71 10.59 18.45 -7.89
N PRO A 72 11.36 17.71 -7.06
CA PRO A 72 11.36 17.91 -5.61
C PRO A 72 11.65 19.36 -5.24
N LEU A 73 10.86 19.95 -4.35
CA LEU A 73 11.05 21.34 -3.95
C LEU A 73 12.35 21.55 -3.16
N LEU A 74 12.88 20.49 -2.52
CA LEU A 74 14.20 20.46 -1.88
C LEU A 74 15.36 20.25 -2.86
N GLY A 75 15.09 20.07 -4.15
CA GLY A 75 16.06 19.58 -5.12
C GLY A 75 16.42 18.10 -4.90
N GLU A 76 17.48 17.64 -5.56
CA GLU A 76 17.99 16.27 -5.40
C GLU A 76 18.79 16.16 -4.09
N TYR A 77 18.39 15.23 -3.21
CA TYR A 77 18.99 15.11 -1.88
C TYR A 77 19.28 13.66 -1.47
N LEU A 78 20.10 13.50 -0.44
CA LEU A 78 20.16 12.28 0.36
C LEU A 78 19.30 12.48 1.62
N SER A 79 18.66 11.43 2.12
CA SER A 79 17.83 11.53 3.34
C SER A 79 18.64 11.96 4.57
N THR A 80 19.97 11.80 4.52
CA THR A 80 20.90 12.23 5.57
C THR A 80 21.47 13.64 5.36
N THR A 81 21.16 14.31 4.24
CA THR A 81 21.59 15.69 4.01
C THR A 81 21.02 16.60 5.10
N SER A 82 21.87 17.47 5.65
CA SER A 82 21.49 18.40 6.71
C SER A 82 20.28 19.26 6.30
N GLY A 83 19.32 19.45 7.21
CA GLY A 83 18.11 20.23 6.98
C GLY A 83 16.98 19.53 6.21
N VAL A 84 17.28 18.48 5.42
CA VAL A 84 16.27 17.77 4.61
C VAL A 84 15.20 17.15 5.51
N LEU A 85 15.60 16.32 6.47
CA LEU A 85 14.64 15.66 7.35
C LEU A 85 13.87 16.69 8.19
N GLN A 86 14.51 17.76 8.65
CA GLN A 86 13.85 18.85 9.39
C GLN A 86 12.70 19.46 8.57
N GLN A 87 12.95 19.79 7.31
CA GLN A 87 11.91 20.35 6.44
C GLN A 87 10.82 19.33 6.13
N GLN A 88 11.20 18.07 5.91
CA GLN A 88 10.23 17.00 5.67
C GLN A 88 9.31 16.75 6.87
N LEU A 89 9.84 16.78 8.11
CA LEU A 89 8.99 16.66 9.30
C LEU A 89 8.03 17.85 9.45
N ALA A 90 8.48 19.07 9.12
CA ALA A 90 7.62 20.25 9.14
C ALA A 90 6.47 20.14 8.12
N TRP A 91 6.74 19.63 6.91
CA TRP A 91 5.71 19.37 5.90
C TRP A 91 4.80 18.19 6.26
N ALA A 92 5.32 17.15 6.90
CA ALA A 92 4.50 16.07 7.40
C ALA A 92 3.50 16.56 8.47
N ASP A 93 3.93 17.48 9.34
CA ASP A 93 3.05 18.17 10.29
C ASP A 93 2.03 19.11 9.60
N GLU A 94 2.40 19.76 8.50
CA GLU A 94 1.48 20.54 7.65
C GLU A 94 0.39 19.65 7.03
N ALA A 95 0.74 18.46 6.55
CA ALA A 95 -0.20 17.45 6.09
C ALA A 95 -0.97 16.75 7.23
N ALA A 96 -0.61 17.04 8.49
CA ALA A 96 -1.12 16.37 9.68
C ALA A 96 -0.95 14.84 9.64
N LEU A 97 0.19 14.36 9.15
CA LEU A 97 0.53 12.94 9.24
C LEU A 97 0.78 12.54 10.68
N ASP A 98 0.23 11.41 11.10
CA ASP A 98 0.48 10.83 12.41
C ASP A 98 1.84 10.14 12.47
N PHE A 99 2.25 9.52 11.36
CA PHE A 99 3.55 8.87 11.26
C PHE A 99 4.09 8.75 9.83
N LEU A 100 5.40 8.62 9.73
CA LEU A 100 6.12 8.12 8.55
C LEU A 100 6.49 6.66 8.76
N ILE A 101 6.34 5.85 7.72
CA ILE A 101 6.66 4.42 7.73
C ILE A 101 8.03 4.22 7.10
N VAL A 102 9.00 3.73 7.88
CA VAL A 102 10.33 3.39 7.38
C VAL A 102 10.45 1.88 7.25
N THR A 103 10.81 1.42 6.06
CA THR A 103 11.16 0.01 5.84
C THR A 103 12.46 -0.32 6.55
N TRP A 104 12.47 -1.43 7.29
CA TRP A 104 13.63 -1.94 7.99
C TRP A 104 13.95 -3.34 7.49
N ASP A 105 15.15 -3.52 6.93
CA ASP A 105 15.66 -4.79 6.40
C ASP A 105 17.03 -5.13 7.02
N ALA A 106 17.21 -4.78 8.30
CA ALA A 106 18.46 -4.90 9.07
C ALA A 106 19.69 -4.18 8.45
N ALA A 107 19.49 -3.25 7.52
CA ALA A 107 20.59 -2.52 6.91
C ALA A 107 21.07 -1.38 7.82
N SER A 108 22.39 -1.11 7.81
CA SER A 108 22.98 0.00 8.59
C SER A 108 22.38 1.37 8.24
N ALA A 109 21.96 1.55 6.98
CA ALA A 109 21.32 2.78 6.52
C ALA A 109 19.92 2.99 7.13
N ASP A 110 19.19 1.92 7.45
CA ASP A 110 17.88 1.97 8.07
C ASP A 110 18.02 2.47 9.51
N ASN A 111 18.95 1.88 10.27
CA ASN A 111 19.25 2.29 11.65
C ASN A 111 19.76 3.74 11.73
N THR A 112 20.54 4.18 10.74
CA THR A 112 21.00 5.57 10.62
C THR A 112 19.82 6.51 10.40
N LEU A 113 18.91 6.20 9.48
CA LEU A 113 17.72 7.01 9.24
C LEU A 113 16.83 7.10 10.49
N ILE A 114 16.59 5.99 11.17
CA ILE A 114 15.79 5.95 12.42
C ILE A 114 16.41 6.84 13.49
N THR A 115 17.73 6.75 13.69
CA THR A 115 18.46 7.56 14.67
C THR A 115 18.39 9.06 14.33
N ASN A 116 18.54 9.41 13.05
CA ASN A 116 18.43 10.78 12.58
C ASN A 116 17.00 11.31 12.74
N PHE A 117 15.99 10.52 12.40
CA PHE A 117 14.58 10.87 12.58
C PHE A 117 14.29 11.24 14.04
N LYS A 118 14.66 10.36 14.97
CA LYS A 118 14.47 10.60 16.41
C LYS A 118 15.15 11.90 16.86
N SER A 119 16.40 12.10 16.44
CA SER A 119 17.19 13.26 16.83
C SER A 119 16.60 14.57 16.29
N VAL A 120 16.24 14.59 15.01
CA VAL A 120 15.65 15.76 14.35
C VAL A 120 14.27 16.06 14.92
N ARG A 121 13.41 15.05 15.09
CA ARG A 121 12.07 15.22 15.66
C ARG A 121 12.13 15.87 17.05
N THR A 122 13.01 15.38 17.91
CA THR A 122 13.21 15.96 19.25
C THR A 122 13.74 17.39 19.16
N ALA A 123 14.70 17.67 18.29
CA ALA A 123 15.28 19.00 18.14
C ALA A 123 14.30 20.04 17.57
N THR A 124 13.36 19.62 16.73
CA THR A 124 12.39 20.51 16.07
C THR A 124 11.01 20.51 16.75
N ASN A 125 10.80 19.64 17.74
CA ASN A 125 9.49 19.38 18.34
C ASN A 125 8.41 19.01 17.30
N ALA A 126 8.80 18.29 16.25
CA ALA A 126 7.86 17.83 15.23
C ALA A 126 6.88 16.79 15.80
N LYS A 127 5.63 16.84 15.34
CA LYS A 127 4.55 15.99 15.88
C LYS A 127 4.55 14.61 15.26
N VAL A 128 4.76 14.52 13.95
CA VAL A 128 4.81 13.28 13.18
C VAL A 128 5.75 12.27 13.84
N ARG A 129 5.30 11.02 13.91
CA ARG A 129 6.04 9.92 14.54
C ARG A 129 6.59 8.94 13.49
N LEU A 130 7.20 7.87 13.95
CA LEU A 130 7.76 6.79 13.15
C LEU A 130 6.96 5.51 13.37
N VAL A 131 6.77 4.76 12.30
CA VAL A 131 6.37 3.34 12.30
C VAL A 131 7.38 2.56 11.47
N ILE A 132 7.64 1.31 11.86
CA ILE A 132 8.54 0.43 11.10
C ILE A 132 7.72 -0.52 10.23
N ASN A 133 8.13 -0.66 8.96
CA ASN A 133 7.73 -1.76 8.09
C ASN A 133 8.86 -2.81 8.07
N TYR A 134 8.70 -3.85 8.88
CA TYR A 134 9.66 -4.93 8.99
C TYR A 134 9.65 -5.78 7.72
N ASN A 135 10.75 -5.75 6.98
CA ASN A 135 10.93 -6.54 5.77
C ASN A 135 11.62 -7.86 6.11
N THR A 136 10.97 -8.97 5.79
CA THR A 136 11.51 -10.31 6.05
C THR A 136 12.63 -10.73 5.08
N LYS A 137 12.98 -9.90 4.09
CA LYS A 137 13.96 -10.22 3.04
C LYS A 137 15.34 -10.57 3.59
N HIS A 138 15.88 -9.83 4.56
CA HIS A 138 17.19 -10.12 5.15
C HIS A 138 17.26 -11.47 5.88
N LEU A 139 16.11 -12.04 6.27
CA LEU A 139 16.04 -13.39 6.85
C LEU A 139 16.24 -14.51 5.81
N LYS A 140 16.23 -14.18 4.51
CA LYS A 140 16.45 -15.12 3.39
C LYS A 140 15.52 -16.33 3.42
N VAL A 141 14.27 -16.07 3.77
CA VAL A 141 13.20 -17.08 3.86
C VAL A 141 12.94 -17.72 2.50
N SER A 142 12.74 -19.04 2.48
CA SER A 142 12.41 -19.82 1.29
C SER A 142 11.46 -20.97 1.66
N ASN A 143 10.95 -21.72 0.67
CA ASN A 143 10.14 -22.90 0.98
C ASN A 143 10.93 -24.00 1.71
N ASP A 144 12.25 -24.09 1.47
CA ASP A 144 13.13 -25.07 2.11
C ASP A 144 13.65 -24.60 3.48
N LYS A 145 13.57 -23.28 3.73
CA LYS A 145 13.90 -22.67 5.01
C LYS A 145 12.82 -21.64 5.41
N PRO A 146 11.61 -22.09 5.78
CA PRO A 146 10.51 -21.21 6.13
C PRO A 146 10.80 -20.31 7.32
N LEU A 147 10.01 -19.24 7.49
CA LEU A 147 10.15 -18.31 8.60
C LEU A 147 9.72 -18.91 9.94
N GLN A 148 8.71 -19.77 9.94
CA GLN A 148 8.20 -20.43 11.16
C GLN A 148 9.15 -21.49 11.73
N GLU A 149 10.22 -21.86 11.01
CA GLU A 149 11.24 -22.73 11.56
C GLU A 149 12.06 -22.03 12.64
N GLU A 150 12.50 -22.79 13.64
CA GLU A 150 13.11 -22.29 14.88
C GLU A 150 14.24 -21.28 14.63
N GLU A 151 15.17 -21.56 13.71
CA GLU A 151 16.31 -20.67 13.45
C GLU A 151 15.88 -19.30 12.91
N ASN A 152 14.96 -19.25 11.94
CA ASN A 152 14.52 -18.01 11.32
C ASN A 152 13.54 -17.24 12.22
N LEU A 153 12.65 -17.95 12.90
CA LEU A 153 11.73 -17.36 13.85
C LEU A 153 12.50 -16.71 15.01
N ASN A 154 13.52 -17.39 15.53
CA ASN A 154 14.38 -16.82 16.58
C ASN A 154 15.15 -15.59 16.11
N LYS A 155 15.59 -15.52 14.84
CA LYS A 155 16.20 -14.30 14.28
C LYS A 155 15.21 -13.14 14.25
N MET A 156 14.01 -13.37 13.70
CA MET A 156 12.96 -12.34 13.70
C MET A 156 12.64 -11.87 15.11
N ILE A 157 12.45 -12.79 16.06
CA ILE A 157 12.20 -12.45 17.46
C ILE A 157 13.36 -11.62 18.02
N ASN A 158 14.61 -12.00 17.75
CA ASN A 158 15.80 -11.25 18.20
C ASN A 158 15.90 -9.86 17.58
N ASP A 159 15.53 -9.67 16.32
CA ASP A 159 15.47 -8.34 15.71
C ASP A 159 14.48 -7.45 16.45
N PHE A 160 13.30 -8.00 16.76
CA PHE A 160 12.28 -7.28 17.52
C PHE A 160 12.74 -6.98 18.94
N THR A 161 13.14 -7.99 19.72
CA THR A 161 13.45 -7.83 21.14
C THR A 161 14.70 -6.97 21.38
N ASN A 162 15.73 -7.11 20.54
CA ASN A 162 17.00 -6.41 20.75
C ASN A 162 17.09 -5.08 20.01
N THR A 163 16.40 -4.91 18.88
CA THR A 163 16.56 -3.71 18.02
C THR A 163 15.30 -2.85 18.00
N LEU A 164 14.12 -3.43 17.79
CA LEU A 164 12.90 -2.65 17.57
C LEU A 164 12.17 -2.28 18.86
N VAL A 165 12.10 -3.18 19.84
CA VAL A 165 11.47 -2.94 21.14
C VAL A 165 12.06 -1.73 21.87
N PRO A 166 13.39 -1.49 21.87
CA PRO A 166 13.96 -0.27 22.41
C PRO A 166 13.39 1.02 21.78
N LEU A 167 12.95 0.98 20.51
CA LEU A 167 12.33 2.12 19.85
C LEU A 167 10.94 2.41 20.41
N PHE A 168 10.22 1.39 20.91
CA PHE A 168 8.87 1.57 21.43
C PHE A 168 8.84 2.40 22.71
N ASN A 169 9.95 2.57 23.43
CA ASN A 169 10.01 3.49 24.57
C ASN A 169 10.09 4.96 24.14
N ASP A 170 10.48 5.23 22.90
CA ASP A 170 10.72 6.58 22.42
C ASP A 170 9.42 7.29 22.02
N GLU A 171 9.27 8.56 22.38
CA GLU A 171 8.10 9.37 21.99
C GLU A 171 7.99 9.58 20.47
N ALA A 172 9.10 9.40 19.74
CA ALA A 172 9.12 9.40 18.30
C ALA A 172 8.39 8.20 17.69
N TYR A 173 8.15 7.11 18.42
CA TYR A 173 7.49 5.92 17.89
C TYR A 173 5.97 6.02 18.05
N TYR A 174 5.23 5.74 16.98
CA TYR A 174 3.78 5.79 16.99
C TYR A 174 3.17 4.59 17.71
N LYS A 175 2.21 4.86 18.60
CA LYS A 175 1.43 3.85 19.32
C LYS A 175 -0.04 4.16 19.17
N MET A 176 -0.84 3.17 18.77
CA MET A 176 -2.29 3.28 18.76
C MET A 176 -2.82 2.74 20.10
N ASN A 177 -3.37 3.62 20.93
CA ASN A 177 -3.90 3.26 22.25
C ASN A 177 -2.87 2.49 23.11
N GLY A 178 -1.61 2.93 23.09
CA GLY A 178 -0.51 2.29 23.82
C GLY A 178 0.15 1.10 23.11
N ARG A 179 -0.47 0.55 22.05
CA ARG A 179 0.06 -0.56 21.26
C ARG A 179 1.02 -0.05 20.18
N PRO A 180 2.32 -0.43 20.17
CA PRO A 180 3.22 -0.07 19.07
C PRO A 180 2.69 -0.62 17.75
N VAL A 181 2.58 0.24 16.74
CA VAL A 181 2.13 -0.16 15.40
C VAL A 181 3.34 -0.65 14.61
N ILE A 182 3.23 -1.82 13.99
CA ILE A 182 4.28 -2.41 13.14
C ILE A 182 3.65 -2.92 11.84
N LEU A 183 4.28 -2.62 10.70
CA LEU A 183 3.96 -3.29 9.44
C LEU A 183 4.91 -4.48 9.25
N ILE A 184 4.43 -5.56 8.64
CA ILE A 184 5.24 -6.72 8.27
C ILE A 184 5.05 -7.01 6.79
N THR A 185 6.16 -7.08 6.05
CA THR A 185 6.17 -7.29 4.60
C THR A 185 7.11 -8.42 4.17
N PRO A 186 6.75 -9.21 3.14
CA PRO A 186 5.46 -9.24 2.44
C PRO A 186 4.48 -10.25 3.07
N SER A 187 3.19 -9.92 3.14
CA SER A 187 2.13 -10.87 3.47
C SER A 187 1.72 -11.74 2.27
N ASN A 188 1.74 -11.17 1.06
CA ASN A 188 1.49 -11.91 -0.18
C ASN A 188 2.76 -12.58 -0.71
N LEU A 189 2.92 -13.86 -0.41
CA LEU A 189 4.04 -14.65 -0.89
C LEU A 189 3.94 -14.91 -2.40
N SER A 190 5.07 -14.92 -3.10
CA SER A 190 5.12 -15.29 -4.52
C SER A 190 4.78 -16.77 -4.71
N SER A 191 4.38 -17.16 -5.92
CA SER A 191 4.13 -18.57 -6.27
C SER A 191 5.33 -19.49 -5.99
N SER A 192 6.55 -18.95 -6.14
CA SER A 192 7.81 -19.65 -5.83
C SER A 192 8.11 -19.77 -4.34
N ALA A 193 7.40 -19.07 -3.47
CA ALA A 193 7.66 -18.99 -2.02
C ALA A 193 6.38 -19.17 -1.18
N LEU A 194 5.32 -19.76 -1.74
CA LEU A 194 3.98 -19.83 -1.12
C LEU A 194 3.95 -20.44 0.28
N LYS A 195 4.89 -21.35 0.59
CA LYS A 195 4.94 -22.04 1.89
C LYS A 195 6.05 -21.52 2.80
N SER A 196 6.73 -20.47 2.37
CA SER A 196 7.90 -19.94 3.06
C SER A 196 7.55 -19.20 4.35
N ILE A 197 6.29 -18.77 4.53
CA ILE A 197 5.84 -18.14 5.77
C ILE A 197 4.43 -18.62 6.15
N ASP A 198 4.32 -19.27 7.31
CA ASP A 198 3.04 -19.50 7.97
C ASP A 198 2.81 -18.46 9.08
N TYR A 199 2.10 -17.38 8.74
CA TYR A 199 1.78 -16.31 9.66
C TYR A 199 0.92 -16.73 10.88
N SER A 200 0.19 -17.87 10.81
CA SER A 200 -0.55 -18.37 11.98
C SER A 200 0.37 -18.86 13.09
N LEU A 201 1.63 -19.19 12.77
CA LEU A 201 2.66 -19.55 13.73
C LEU A 201 3.56 -18.35 14.06
N VAL A 202 3.95 -17.57 13.04
CA VAL A 202 4.90 -16.46 13.19
C VAL A 202 4.34 -15.33 14.03
N ILE A 203 3.14 -14.83 13.73
CA ILE A 203 2.61 -13.63 14.39
C ILE A 203 2.30 -13.88 15.87
N PRO A 204 1.65 -15.00 16.26
CA PRO A 204 1.43 -15.28 17.68
C PRO A 204 2.73 -15.47 18.46
N ALA A 205 3.74 -16.15 17.88
CA ALA A 205 5.04 -16.33 18.54
C ALA A 205 5.75 -14.99 18.76
N LEU A 206 5.75 -14.11 17.74
CA LEU A 206 6.29 -12.77 17.83
C LEU A 206 5.59 -11.93 18.91
N LYS A 207 4.25 -11.87 18.86
CA LYS A 207 3.44 -11.12 19.83
C LYS A 207 3.69 -11.62 21.25
N LYS A 208 3.79 -12.94 21.45
CA LYS A 208 4.13 -13.54 22.74
C LYS A 208 5.50 -13.05 23.23
N ALA A 209 6.56 -13.19 22.43
CA ALA A 209 7.90 -12.78 22.82
C ALA A 209 8.00 -11.29 23.17
N VAL A 210 7.28 -10.43 22.42
CA VAL A 210 7.25 -8.98 22.68
C VAL A 210 6.37 -8.64 23.91
N SER A 211 5.31 -9.41 24.17
CA SER A 211 4.47 -9.24 25.36
C SER A 211 5.19 -9.56 26.67
N GLU A 212 6.14 -10.50 26.66
CA GLU A 212 7.01 -10.80 27.79
C GLU A 212 7.92 -9.60 28.15
N LEU A 213 8.13 -8.67 27.22
CA LEU A 213 8.83 -7.40 27.42
C LEU A 213 7.88 -6.24 27.76
N GLY A 214 6.59 -6.51 27.96
CA GLY A 214 5.59 -5.53 28.39
C GLY A 214 4.88 -4.78 27.26
N TYR A 215 4.96 -5.25 26.02
CA TYR A 215 4.32 -4.60 24.87
C TYR A 215 3.30 -5.49 24.16
N ASP A 216 2.14 -4.92 23.85
CA ASP A 216 1.15 -5.51 22.96
C ASP A 216 1.24 -4.83 21.58
N LEU A 217 1.67 -5.56 20.56
CA LEU A 217 1.82 -5.04 19.19
C LEU A 217 0.49 -4.93 18.47
N TYR A 218 0.31 -3.86 17.70
CA TYR A 218 -0.69 -3.78 16.64
C TYR A 218 -0.01 -4.07 15.29
N THR A 219 -0.20 -5.28 14.75
CA THR A 219 0.47 -5.74 13.53
C THR A 219 -0.39 -5.52 12.30
N ILE A 220 0.20 -4.90 11.26
CA ILE A 220 -0.42 -4.72 9.95
C ILE A 220 0.34 -5.56 8.92
N GLY A 221 -0.36 -6.51 8.29
CA GLY A 221 0.19 -7.29 7.18
C GLY A 221 0.16 -6.50 5.87
N GLU A 222 1.29 -6.41 5.16
CA GLU A 222 1.40 -5.66 3.91
C GLU A 222 1.33 -6.57 2.68
N PHE A 223 0.32 -6.34 1.83
CA PHE A 223 0.18 -6.96 0.52
C PHE A 223 0.69 -6.01 -0.57
N THR A 224 1.60 -6.48 -1.42
CA THR A 224 2.28 -5.67 -2.43
C THR A 224 1.55 -5.60 -3.78
N THR A 225 0.32 -6.11 -3.89
CA THR A 225 -0.51 -6.01 -5.10
C THR A 225 -2.00 -5.88 -4.77
N GLY A 226 -2.63 -4.80 -5.25
CA GLY A 226 -4.03 -4.45 -5.07
C GLY A 226 -5.02 -5.34 -5.81
N TRP A 227 -4.61 -5.87 -6.96
CA TRP A 227 -5.54 -6.38 -7.95
C TRP A 227 -5.92 -7.86 -7.77
N VAL A 228 -5.77 -8.37 -6.55
CA VAL A 228 -6.13 -9.74 -6.17
C VAL A 228 -7.15 -9.64 -5.03
N ALA A 229 -8.26 -10.37 -5.18
CA ALA A 229 -9.32 -10.39 -4.17
C ALA A 229 -8.89 -11.18 -2.92
N PRO A 230 -9.37 -10.82 -1.71
CA PRO A 230 -8.99 -11.45 -0.43
C PRO A 230 -9.16 -12.97 -0.41
N VAL A 231 -10.17 -13.49 -1.12
CA VAL A 231 -10.48 -14.94 -1.19
C VAL A 231 -9.38 -15.78 -1.84
N ASN A 232 -8.45 -15.15 -2.57
CA ASN A 232 -7.34 -15.87 -3.21
C ASN A 232 -6.10 -15.99 -2.30
N TYR A 233 -6.19 -15.49 -1.07
CA TYR A 233 -5.14 -15.65 -0.07
C TYR A 233 -5.57 -16.67 0.97
N GLU A 234 -4.60 -17.41 1.49
CA GLU A 234 -4.84 -18.30 2.60
C GLU A 234 -5.23 -17.48 3.83
N GLU A 235 -6.17 -17.99 4.63
CA GLU A 235 -6.73 -17.28 5.78
C GLU A 235 -5.62 -16.80 6.74
N HIS A 236 -4.60 -17.62 6.98
CA HIS A 236 -3.50 -17.27 7.87
C HIS A 236 -2.68 -16.06 7.40
N GLN A 237 -2.65 -15.74 6.09
CA GLN A 237 -1.95 -14.57 5.56
C GLN A 237 -2.67 -13.25 5.91
N ILE A 238 -3.95 -13.32 6.28
CA ILE A 238 -4.79 -12.18 6.61
C ILE A 238 -5.13 -12.19 8.11
N ALA A 239 -5.78 -13.25 8.58
CA ALA A 239 -6.37 -13.36 9.92
C ALA A 239 -5.35 -13.36 11.07
N SER A 240 -4.07 -13.59 10.78
CA SER A 240 -3.01 -13.55 11.79
C SER A 240 -2.65 -12.13 12.24
N PHE A 241 -3.07 -11.10 11.49
CA PHE A 241 -2.75 -9.70 11.75
C PHE A 241 -3.94 -8.94 12.36
N ASP A 242 -3.65 -7.85 13.09
CA ASP A 242 -4.70 -6.95 13.57
C ASP A 242 -5.31 -6.10 12.44
N GLY A 243 -4.53 -5.85 11.39
CA GLY A 243 -4.98 -5.21 10.17
C GLY A 243 -4.18 -5.67 8.96
N VAL A 244 -4.69 -5.39 7.77
CA VAL A 244 -3.96 -5.60 6.52
C VAL A 244 -4.09 -4.39 5.62
N THR A 245 -3.03 -4.11 4.88
CA THR A 245 -3.00 -3.07 3.87
C THR A 245 -2.57 -3.66 2.53
N VAL A 246 -3.00 -3.01 1.45
CA VAL A 246 -2.58 -3.38 0.10
C VAL A 246 -2.02 -2.15 -0.58
N ASN A 247 -0.71 -2.13 -0.84
CA ASN A 247 0.03 -0.87 -1.00
C ASN A 247 0.32 -0.45 -2.46
N ASP A 248 0.06 -1.30 -3.46
CA ASP A 248 0.25 -0.96 -4.88
C ASP A 248 -1.02 -1.21 -5.70
N TRP A 249 -1.60 -0.14 -6.22
CA TRP A 249 -2.79 -0.14 -7.10
C TRP A 249 -2.47 0.22 -8.54
N SER A 250 -1.19 0.38 -8.89
CA SER A 250 -0.82 0.67 -10.26
C SER A 250 -1.26 -0.46 -11.21
N THR A 251 -1.63 -0.11 -12.43
CA THR A 251 -2.27 -1.04 -13.37
C THR A 251 -1.76 -0.82 -14.79
N ASN A 252 -1.63 -1.90 -15.56
CA ASN A 252 -1.41 -1.88 -17.01
C ASN A 252 -2.67 -2.31 -17.78
N MET A 253 -3.79 -2.52 -17.10
CA MET A 253 -5.07 -2.89 -17.72
C MET A 253 -5.93 -1.65 -17.91
N TYR A 254 -6.39 -1.44 -19.15
CA TYR A 254 -7.14 -0.25 -19.54
C TYR A 254 -8.41 -0.06 -18.72
N ASP A 255 -9.21 -1.11 -18.51
CA ASP A 255 -10.49 -1.00 -17.78
C ASP A 255 -10.29 -0.56 -16.33
N ARG A 256 -9.25 -1.08 -15.67
CA ARG A 256 -8.85 -0.66 -14.32
C ARG A 256 -8.36 0.78 -14.28
N TYR A 257 -7.73 1.27 -15.33
CA TYR A 257 -7.32 2.69 -15.40
C TYR A 257 -8.53 3.58 -15.66
N TYR A 258 -9.34 3.25 -16.65
CA TYR A 258 -10.51 4.01 -17.08
C TYR A 258 -11.53 4.20 -15.95
N ALA A 259 -11.75 3.16 -15.14
CA ALA A 259 -12.69 3.17 -14.03
C ALA A 259 -12.00 2.98 -12.66
N PHE A 260 -10.78 3.50 -12.53
CA PHE A 260 -9.89 3.27 -11.38
C PHE A 260 -10.59 3.38 -10.03
N PHE A 261 -11.21 4.51 -9.75
CA PHE A 261 -11.84 4.75 -8.45
C PHE A 261 -12.98 3.76 -8.16
N SER A 262 -13.85 3.48 -9.12
CA SER A 262 -14.97 2.56 -8.94
C SER A 262 -14.49 1.12 -8.74
N PHE A 263 -13.45 0.70 -9.47
CA PHE A 263 -12.84 -0.63 -9.30
C PHE A 263 -12.15 -0.79 -7.95
N VAL A 264 -11.42 0.23 -7.51
CA VAL A 264 -10.76 0.22 -6.20
C VAL A 264 -11.80 0.23 -5.08
N ASP A 265 -12.86 1.04 -5.19
CA ASP A 265 -13.95 1.08 -4.21
C ASP A 265 -14.64 -0.29 -4.07
N LEU A 266 -14.98 -0.94 -5.20
CA LEU A 266 -15.57 -2.28 -5.18
C LEU A 266 -14.61 -3.33 -4.58
N ASN A 267 -13.32 -3.25 -4.94
CA ASN A 267 -12.31 -4.16 -4.44
C ASN A 267 -12.10 -3.98 -2.92
N TRP A 268 -12.01 -2.75 -2.45
CA TRP A 268 -11.83 -2.43 -1.03
C TRP A 268 -13.06 -2.76 -0.20
N ALA A 269 -14.27 -2.53 -0.73
CA ALA A 269 -15.50 -2.97 -0.09
C ALA A 269 -15.51 -4.49 0.11
N ASN A 270 -15.02 -5.24 -0.89
CA ASN A 270 -14.86 -6.70 -0.79
C ASN A 270 -13.80 -7.10 0.25
N TRP A 271 -12.62 -6.46 0.27
CA TRP A 271 -11.62 -6.66 1.33
C TRP A 271 -12.21 -6.42 2.71
N LYS A 272 -12.69 -5.19 2.97
CA LYS A 272 -13.27 -4.77 4.24
C LYS A 272 -14.34 -5.74 4.75
N THR A 273 -15.27 -6.13 3.88
CA THR A 273 -16.37 -7.03 4.27
C THR A 273 -15.88 -8.45 4.52
N THR A 274 -15.00 -8.96 3.66
CA THR A 274 -14.51 -10.35 3.75
C THR A 274 -13.69 -10.60 5.00
N ILE A 275 -12.81 -9.65 5.36
CA ILE A 275 -11.85 -9.85 6.45
C ILE A 275 -12.41 -9.47 7.82
N ALA A 276 -13.49 -8.70 7.87
CA ALA A 276 -14.14 -8.30 9.14
C ALA A 276 -14.57 -9.51 9.98
N LYS A 277 -14.92 -10.64 9.35
CA LYS A 277 -15.28 -11.90 10.04
C LYS A 277 -14.13 -12.50 10.87
N TRP A 278 -12.88 -12.12 10.55
CA TRP A 278 -11.67 -12.55 11.24
C TRP A 278 -11.20 -11.53 12.29
N ASN A 279 -11.97 -10.45 12.52
CA ASN A 279 -11.57 -9.34 13.38
C ASN A 279 -10.26 -8.67 12.93
N THR A 280 -9.95 -8.75 11.64
CA THR A 280 -8.83 -8.05 11.00
C THR A 280 -9.33 -6.76 10.38
N ASP A 281 -8.62 -5.65 10.62
CA ASP A 281 -8.98 -4.35 10.07
C ASP A 281 -8.47 -4.19 8.62
N PHE A 282 -9.27 -3.56 7.77
CA PHE A 282 -8.79 -3.15 6.45
C PHE A 282 -8.21 -1.74 6.52
N VAL A 283 -6.96 -1.59 6.09
CA VAL A 283 -6.23 -0.32 6.09
C VAL A 283 -6.00 0.12 4.63
N PRO A 284 -6.84 1.03 4.10
CA PRO A 284 -6.68 1.54 2.73
C PRO A 284 -5.31 2.18 2.53
N CYS A 285 -4.71 1.98 1.36
CA CYS A 285 -3.46 2.63 0.96
C CYS A 285 -3.64 3.36 -0.37
N ILE A 286 -3.48 4.68 -0.35
CA ILE A 286 -3.66 5.58 -1.49
C ILE A 286 -2.32 6.14 -1.97
N PHE A 287 -2.31 6.74 -3.15
CA PHE A 287 -1.19 7.53 -3.64
C PHE A 287 -1.66 8.84 -4.28
N PRO A 288 -0.93 9.96 -4.12
CA PRO A 288 -1.33 11.25 -4.72
C PRO A 288 -1.34 11.26 -6.23
N SER A 289 -0.35 10.60 -6.82
CA SER A 289 -0.12 10.48 -8.26
C SER A 289 0.58 9.15 -8.54
N TYR A 290 0.69 8.76 -9.81
CA TYR A 290 1.53 7.63 -10.23
C TYR A 290 2.14 7.90 -11.59
N ASN A 291 3.47 7.82 -11.69
CA ASN A 291 4.20 7.81 -12.95
C ASN A 291 5.58 7.15 -12.79
N ASP A 292 5.70 5.89 -13.22
CA ASP A 292 6.98 5.17 -13.20
C ASP A 292 7.68 5.14 -14.56
N ARG A 293 7.11 5.78 -15.60
CA ARG A 293 7.65 5.73 -16.97
C ARG A 293 8.97 6.46 -17.11
N ILE A 294 9.23 7.44 -16.24
CA ILE A 294 10.51 8.16 -16.23
C ILE A 294 11.63 7.25 -15.70
N ASN A 295 11.34 6.43 -14.68
CA ASN A 295 12.30 5.45 -14.17
C ASN A 295 12.43 4.22 -15.08
N SER A 296 11.30 3.75 -15.62
CA SER A 296 11.22 2.58 -16.50
C SER A 296 10.49 2.97 -17.78
N THR A 297 11.23 3.37 -18.80
CA THR A 297 10.69 3.79 -20.10
C THR A 297 9.91 2.68 -20.82
N SER A 298 10.13 1.41 -20.43
CA SER A 298 9.38 0.24 -20.91
C SER A 298 8.12 -0.06 -20.09
N SER A 299 7.78 0.75 -19.08
CA SER A 299 6.59 0.52 -18.25
C SER A 299 5.30 0.70 -19.05
N TYR A 300 4.47 -0.33 -19.02
CA TYR A 300 3.12 -0.31 -19.59
C TYR A 300 2.05 0.10 -18.57
N LYS A 301 2.46 0.51 -17.36
CA LYS A 301 1.50 0.97 -16.35
C LYS A 301 0.91 2.32 -16.76
N TYR A 302 -0.37 2.51 -16.48
CA TYR A 302 -1.04 3.79 -16.65
C TYR A 302 -0.62 4.77 -15.58
N THR A 303 -0.58 6.04 -15.95
CA THR A 303 -0.21 7.16 -15.08
C THR A 303 -1.46 7.81 -14.51
N PHE A 304 -1.34 8.42 -13.34
CA PHE A 304 -2.42 9.00 -12.56
C PHE A 304 -2.00 10.35 -11.98
N GLY A 305 -2.88 11.35 -11.97
CA GLY A 305 -2.57 12.69 -11.42
C GLY A 305 -1.28 13.30 -11.99
N GLN A 306 -1.12 13.32 -13.32
CA GLN A 306 0.07 13.88 -13.97
C GLN A 306 0.17 15.40 -13.71
N ASP A 307 1.40 15.93 -13.77
CA ASP A 307 1.69 17.37 -13.72
C ASP A 307 1.11 18.13 -12.53
N GLY A 308 0.94 17.45 -11.39
CA GLY A 308 0.42 18.05 -10.17
C GLY A 308 -1.11 18.15 -10.11
N GLU A 309 -1.84 17.49 -11.01
CA GLU A 309 -3.30 17.41 -10.95
C GLU A 309 -3.77 16.77 -9.64
N THR A 310 -4.73 17.42 -8.96
CA THR A 310 -5.17 17.07 -7.61
C THR A 310 -6.53 16.40 -7.52
N ALA A 311 -7.37 16.54 -8.56
CA ALA A 311 -8.73 15.99 -8.57
C ALA A 311 -8.72 14.47 -8.35
N ASP A 312 -7.77 13.81 -9.02
CA ASP A 312 -7.52 12.39 -8.90
C ASP A 312 -7.21 11.98 -7.44
N TYR A 313 -6.34 12.73 -6.76
CA TYR A 313 -6.03 12.45 -5.36
C TYR A 313 -7.23 12.64 -4.43
N ILE A 314 -8.03 13.69 -4.64
CA ILE A 314 -9.25 13.94 -3.86
C ILE A 314 -10.24 12.77 -4.02
N ASN A 315 -10.43 12.28 -5.24
CA ASN A 315 -11.27 11.12 -5.51
C ASN A 315 -10.71 9.87 -4.82
N PHE A 316 -9.40 9.66 -4.83
CA PHE A 316 -8.79 8.50 -4.17
C PHE A 316 -8.93 8.58 -2.64
N CYS A 317 -8.76 9.76 -2.06
CA CYS A 317 -9.03 10.01 -0.64
C CYS A 317 -10.48 9.67 -0.30
N ASN A 318 -11.44 10.03 -1.14
CA ASN A 318 -12.84 9.69 -0.91
C ASN A 318 -13.10 8.17 -0.95
N VAL A 319 -12.46 7.44 -1.87
CA VAL A 319 -12.49 5.97 -1.89
C VAL A 319 -11.92 5.38 -0.61
N ALA A 320 -10.82 5.93 -0.08
CA ALA A 320 -10.27 5.50 1.20
C ALA A 320 -11.25 5.73 2.36
N LYS A 321 -11.88 6.91 2.43
CA LYS A 321 -12.87 7.23 3.48
C LYS A 321 -14.06 6.26 3.49
N ARG A 322 -14.58 5.88 2.33
CA ARG A 322 -15.67 4.88 2.22
C ARG A 322 -15.28 3.52 2.76
N ASN A 323 -14.04 3.12 2.51
CA ASN A 323 -13.56 1.77 2.77
C ASN A 323 -12.67 1.65 3.99
N ILE A 324 -12.51 2.72 4.77
CA ILE A 324 -11.70 2.71 5.98
C ILE A 324 -12.21 1.68 6.99
N GLY A 325 -11.28 0.96 7.61
CA GLY A 325 -11.57 0.00 8.68
C GLY A 325 -12.02 0.66 9.98
N SER A 326 -12.35 -0.19 10.95
CA SER A 326 -12.78 0.17 12.30
C SER A 326 -11.73 0.95 13.11
N LYS A 327 -10.43 0.85 12.77
CA LYS A 327 -9.37 1.59 13.44
C LYS A 327 -9.10 2.96 12.81
N ASN A 328 -9.84 3.32 11.77
CA ASN A 328 -9.70 4.59 11.07
C ASN A 328 -8.26 4.88 10.60
N ILE A 329 -7.52 3.87 10.15
CA ILE A 329 -6.15 4.05 9.63
C ILE A 329 -6.20 4.16 8.10
N VAL A 330 -5.48 5.13 7.54
CA VAL A 330 -5.20 5.27 6.10
C VAL A 330 -3.69 5.40 5.89
N LEU A 331 -3.16 4.71 4.89
CA LEU A 331 -1.78 4.85 4.48
C LEU A 331 -1.66 5.59 3.15
N VAL A 332 -0.59 6.36 2.98
CA VAL A 332 -0.22 7.03 1.74
C VAL A 332 1.09 6.43 1.24
N ASN A 333 1.04 5.75 0.09
CA ASN A 333 2.22 5.31 -0.64
C ASN A 333 2.53 6.34 -1.73
N SER A 334 3.24 7.41 -1.45
CA SER A 334 4.30 7.52 -0.45
C SER A 334 4.52 8.96 -0.02
N TRP A 335 5.39 9.16 0.98
CA TRP A 335 6.01 10.45 1.24
C TRP A 335 6.85 10.91 0.05
N ASN A 336 7.87 10.13 -0.36
CA ASN A 336 8.90 10.61 -1.28
C ASN A 336 9.45 9.55 -2.28
N ASN A 337 8.61 8.65 -2.78
CA ASN A 337 9.01 7.73 -3.87
C ASN A 337 8.83 8.38 -5.25
N TYR A 338 9.75 9.29 -5.59
CA TYR A 338 9.71 9.99 -6.87
C TYR A 338 9.93 9.09 -8.10
N GLN A 339 10.59 7.93 -7.94
CA GLN A 339 10.80 6.96 -9.04
C GLN A 339 9.50 6.28 -9.47
N LYS A 340 8.49 6.27 -8.61
CA LYS A 340 7.12 5.85 -8.92
C LYS A 340 6.18 7.02 -9.15
N GLY A 341 6.64 8.25 -8.91
CA GLY A 341 5.83 9.46 -8.99
C GLY A 341 4.64 9.40 -8.05
N THR A 342 4.82 8.83 -6.85
CA THR A 342 3.76 8.71 -5.84
C THR A 342 3.98 9.60 -4.62
N ASN A 343 4.82 10.62 -4.76
CA ASN A 343 5.26 11.47 -3.64
C ASN A 343 4.14 12.42 -3.17
N LEU A 344 3.89 12.40 -1.86
CA LEU A 344 3.15 13.41 -1.12
C LEU A 344 4.01 14.65 -0.85
N GLU A 345 5.33 14.47 -0.76
CA GLU A 345 6.30 15.54 -0.56
C GLU A 345 6.18 16.62 -1.66
N PRO A 346 6.27 17.91 -1.27
CA PRO A 346 6.19 19.05 -2.18
C PRO A 346 7.09 18.99 -3.41
N THR A 347 6.50 19.34 -4.56
CA THR A 347 7.20 19.51 -5.83
C THR A 347 7.02 20.91 -6.40
N GLU A 348 7.78 21.27 -7.42
CA GLU A 348 7.56 22.51 -8.14
C GLU A 348 6.18 22.58 -8.81
N GLU A 349 5.67 21.44 -9.26
CA GLU A 349 4.40 21.30 -9.98
C GLU A 349 3.19 21.41 -9.04
N ASN A 350 3.20 20.73 -7.89
CA ASN A 350 2.06 20.72 -6.95
C ASN A 350 2.22 21.68 -5.76
N LYS A 351 3.40 22.29 -5.58
CA LYS A 351 3.78 23.04 -4.37
C LYS A 351 3.49 22.24 -3.10
N SER A 352 2.55 22.66 -2.25
CA SER A 352 2.13 21.90 -1.07
C SER A 352 0.67 21.43 -1.14
N GLU A 353 0.05 21.44 -2.33
CA GLU A 353 -1.38 21.15 -2.46
C GLU A 353 -1.77 19.74 -2.00
N PHE A 354 -0.94 18.71 -2.28
CA PHE A 354 -1.22 17.38 -1.76
C PHE A 354 -1.17 17.32 -0.22
N LEU A 355 -0.31 18.10 0.43
CA LEU A 355 -0.29 18.18 1.91
C LEU A 355 -1.61 18.74 2.44
N LYS A 356 -2.08 19.84 1.84
CA LYS A 356 -3.36 20.48 2.20
C LYS A 356 -4.54 19.55 1.98
N ILE A 357 -4.55 18.82 0.87
CA ILE A 357 -5.61 17.84 0.56
C ILE A 357 -5.60 16.72 1.59
N THR A 358 -4.44 16.14 1.91
CA THR A 358 -4.34 15.10 2.95
C THR A 358 -4.94 15.56 4.26
N ARG A 359 -4.56 16.77 4.72
CA ARG A 359 -5.10 17.37 5.94
C ARG A 359 -6.62 17.52 5.85
N ASN A 360 -7.13 18.17 4.80
CA ASN A 360 -8.55 18.48 4.65
C ASN A 360 -9.43 17.25 4.47
N GLN A 361 -8.90 16.17 3.88
CA GLN A 361 -9.65 14.95 3.66
C GLN A 361 -9.73 14.07 4.91
N PHE A 362 -8.70 14.08 5.76
CA PHE A 362 -8.58 13.10 6.84
C PHE A 362 -8.62 13.68 8.25
N LYS A 363 -8.52 15.00 8.41
CA LYS A 363 -8.61 15.71 9.70
C LYS A 363 -9.77 16.70 9.69
N LYS A 364 -10.41 16.88 10.85
CA LYS A 364 -11.46 17.87 11.08
C LYS A 364 -10.96 19.18 11.65
#